data_AF-A0A929IRI7-F1
#
_entry.id   AF-A0A929IRI7-F1
#
_cell.length_a   1.000
_cell.length_b   1.000
_cell.length_c   1.000
_cell.angle_alpha   90.00
_cell.angle_beta   90.00
_cell.angle_gamma   90.00
#
_symmetry.space_group_name_H-M   'P 1'
#
loop_
_entity.id
_entity.type
_entity.pdbx_description
1 polymer ?
#
loop_
_entity_poly.entity_id
_entity_poly.type
_entity_poly.pdbx_seq_one_letter_code
_entity_poly.pdbx_strand_id
1 'polypeptide(L)' 'IGADLAAALTIDGTPSLVRLSRYRAAIPQYTIGHLDRIAGIDAELAALPGLHLHASWRDGIAVGDCIRNAEKLADSLG' A
#
# COMPACT_ATOMS: atom_id res chain seq x y z
N ILE A 1 16.34 14.98 -13.80
CA ILE A 1 15.76 13.63 -14.04
C ILE A 1 16.61 13.00 -15.13
N GLY A 2 17.28 11.88 -14.85
CA GLY A 2 17.99 11.12 -15.89
C GLY A 2 19.48 10.85 -15.67
N ALA A 3 20.16 11.47 -14.69
CA ALA A 3 21.60 11.22 -14.46
C ALA A 3 21.89 9.75 -14.13
N ASP A 4 21.15 9.18 -13.17
CA ASP A 4 21.30 7.76 -12.79
C ASP A 4 20.96 6.82 -13.96
N LEU A 5 19.93 7.15 -14.75
CA LEU A 5 19.50 6.34 -15.89
C LEU A 5 20.50 6.39 -17.04
N ALA A 6 21.05 7.57 -17.35
CA ALA A 6 22.08 7.76 -18.37
C ALA A 6 23.35 6.97 -18.01
N ALA A 7 23.76 7.01 -16.73
CA ALA A 7 24.88 6.22 -16.23
C ALA A 7 24.62 4.71 -16.27
N ALA A 8 23.41 4.27 -15.94
CA ALA A 8 23.06 2.85 -15.89
C ALA A 8 22.83 2.21 -17.26
N LEU A 9 22.25 2.94 -18.22
CA LEU A 9 21.79 2.41 -19.50
C LEU A 9 22.55 2.93 -20.72
N THR A 10 23.56 3.79 -20.55
CA THR A 10 24.31 4.43 -21.65
C THR A 10 23.38 5.10 -22.66
N ILE A 11 22.37 5.82 -22.15
CA ILE A 11 21.42 6.56 -22.97
C ILE A 11 21.98 7.98 -23.17
N ASP A 12 22.17 8.34 -24.43
CA ASP A 12 22.55 9.69 -24.84
C ASP A 12 21.32 10.47 -25.34
N GLY A 13 21.27 11.77 -25.04
CA GLY A 13 20.22 12.70 -25.51
C GLY A 13 19.24 13.16 -24.43
N THR A 14 18.38 14.12 -24.79
CA THR A 14 17.40 14.73 -23.88
C THR A 14 16.01 14.10 -24.04
N PRO A 15 15.24 13.88 -22.96
CA PRO A 15 13.90 13.31 -23.07
C PRO A 15 12.96 14.23 -23.86
N SER A 16 12.22 13.66 -24.82
CA SER A 16 11.21 14.38 -25.62
C SER A 16 9.94 14.72 -24.83
N LEU A 17 9.67 13.99 -23.74
CA LEU A 17 8.56 14.22 -22.82
C LEU A 17 8.97 13.86 -21.39
N VAL A 18 8.58 14.69 -20.43
CA VAL A 18 8.74 14.41 -19.00
C VAL A 18 7.40 14.56 -18.30
N ARG A 19 6.96 13.51 -17.58
CA ARG A 19 5.81 13.56 -16.68
C ARG A 19 6.24 13.12 -15.28
N LEU A 20 5.93 13.96 -14.29
CA LEU A 20 6.33 13.74 -12.91
C LEU A 20 5.10 13.68 -12.01
N SER A 21 4.96 12.57 -11.29
CA SER A 21 3.96 12.40 -10.24
C SER A 21 4.67 12.22 -8.91
N ARG A 22 4.13 12.84 -7.84
CA ARG A 22 4.62 12.68 -6.48
C ARG A 22 3.52 12.10 -5.61
N TYR A 23 3.77 10.93 -5.03
CA TYR A 23 2.83 10.27 -4.14
C TYR A 23 3.38 10.32 -2.71
N ARG A 24 2.90 11.27 -1.93
CA ARG A 24 3.27 11.40 -0.51
C ARG A 24 2.58 10.28 0.29
N ALA A 25 3.35 9.57 1.11
CA ALA A 25 2.86 8.46 1.95
C ALA A 25 2.12 7.35 1.16
N ALA A 26 2.59 7.05 -0.05
CA ALA A 26 1.92 6.13 -0.97
C ALA A 26 2.01 4.66 -0.57
N ILE A 27 3.14 4.27 0.03
CA ILE A 27 3.45 2.89 0.36
C ILE A 27 3.53 2.80 1.89
N PRO A 28 2.54 2.16 2.56
CA PRO A 28 2.60 1.96 3.99
C PRO A 28 3.83 1.12 4.35
N GLN A 29 4.47 1.46 5.46
CA GLN A 29 5.67 0.78 5.93
C GLN A 29 5.32 -0.04 7.18
N TYR A 30 5.45 -1.36 7.07
CA TYR A 30 5.21 -2.29 8.17
C TYR A 30 6.46 -2.36 9.05
N THR A 31 6.64 -1.33 9.87
CA THR A 31 7.76 -1.23 10.82
C THR A 31 7.62 -2.24 11.95
N ILE A 32 8.70 -2.44 12.72
CA ILE A 32 8.65 -3.27 13.94
C ILE A 32 7.49 -2.82 14.85
N GLY A 33 6.73 -3.80 15.37
CA GLY A 33 5.51 -3.57 16.15
C GLY A 33 4.27 -3.25 15.29
N HIS A 34 4.33 -3.40 13.97
CA HIS A 34 3.17 -3.21 13.11
C HIS A 34 2.04 -4.21 13.43
N LEU A 35 2.38 -5.48 13.62
CA LEU A 35 1.38 -6.51 13.95
C LEU A 35 0.69 -6.23 15.30
N ASP A 36 1.42 -5.74 16.30
CA ASP A 36 0.83 -5.35 17.59
C ASP A 36 -0.15 -4.18 17.43
N ARG A 37 0.19 -3.22 16.57
CA ARG A 37 -0.72 -2.11 16.22
C ARG A 37 -1.98 -2.60 15.50
N ILE A 38 -1.84 -3.55 14.57
CA ILE A 38 -2.99 -4.18 13.89
C ILE A 38 -3.87 -4.89 14.92
N ALA A 39 -3.28 -5.68 15.81
CA ALA A 39 -4.03 -6.39 16.85
C ALA A 39 -4.78 -5.42 17.78
N GLY A 40 -4.16 -4.29 18.14
CA GLY A 40 -4.83 -3.22 18.90
C GLY A 40 -6.02 -2.63 18.16
N ILE A 41 -5.88 -2.34 16.86
CA ILE A 41 -6.98 -1.85 16.02
C ILE A 41 -8.11 -2.88 15.95
N ASP A 42 -7.79 -4.16 15.77
CA ASP A 42 -8.78 -5.24 15.71
C ASP A 42 -9.56 -5.39 17.02
N ALA A 43 -8.88 -5.23 18.17
CA ALA A 43 -9.53 -5.25 19.47
C ALA A 43 -10.53 -4.10 19.64
N GLU A 44 -10.18 -2.89 19.20
CA GLU A 44 -11.09 -1.73 19.25
C GLU A 44 -12.27 -1.88 18.28
N LEU A 45 -12.03 -2.41 17.07
CA LEU A 45 -13.09 -2.66 16.09
C LEU A 45 -14.09 -3.71 16.56
N ALA A 46 -13.66 -4.70 17.34
CA ALA A 46 -14.56 -5.71 17.91
C ALA A 46 -15.64 -5.11 18.82
N ALA A 47 -15.39 -3.93 19.42
CA ALA A 47 -16.36 -3.20 20.22
C ALA A 47 -17.36 -2.37 19.37
N LEU A 48 -17.22 -2.33 18.05
CA LEU A 48 -18.00 -1.52 17.12
C LEU A 48 -18.68 -2.39 16.04
N PRO A 49 -19.80 -3.06 16.35
CA PRO A 49 -20.47 -3.97 15.43
C PRO A 49 -20.84 -3.31 14.09
N GLY A 50 -20.49 -3.95 12.98
CA GLY A 50 -20.77 -3.48 11.62
C GLY A 50 -19.76 -2.50 11.05
N LEU A 51 -18.73 -2.09 11.81
CA LEU A 51 -17.61 -1.30 11.30
C LEU A 51 -16.42 -2.21 10.94
N HIS A 52 -15.96 -2.12 9.70
CA HIS A 52 -14.81 -2.88 9.20
C HIS A 52 -13.83 -1.95 8.49
N LEU A 53 -12.53 -2.10 8.76
CA LEU A 53 -11.48 -1.30 8.15
C LEU A 53 -10.46 -2.19 7.43
N HIS A 54 -10.36 -2.04 6.12
CA HIS A 54 -9.40 -2.75 5.27
C HIS A 54 -8.81 -1.82 4.21
N ALA A 55 -7.49 -1.88 4.04
CA ALA A 55 -6.75 -1.26 2.95
C ALA A 55 -5.31 -1.81 2.95
N SER A 56 -4.42 -1.27 2.10
CA SER A 56 -3.03 -1.71 1.94
C SER A 56 -2.14 -1.53 3.16
N TRP A 57 -2.64 -0.96 4.27
CA TRP A 57 -1.90 -0.81 5.52
C TRP A 57 -2.02 -2.03 6.45
N ARG A 58 -2.82 -3.04 6.10
CA ARG A 58 -2.89 -4.34 6.78
C ARG A 58 -2.92 -5.48 5.77
N ASP A 59 -2.48 -6.66 6.18
CA ASP A 59 -2.68 -7.92 5.46
C ASP A 59 -2.10 -7.99 4.03
N GLY A 60 -1.17 -7.09 3.70
CA GLY A 60 -0.45 -7.02 2.43
C GLY A 60 -0.61 -5.69 1.69
N ILE A 61 0.46 -5.26 1.01
CA ILE A 61 0.53 -3.93 0.38
C ILE A 61 0.16 -4.01 -1.11
N ALA A 62 0.29 -5.19 -1.73
CA ALA A 62 0.08 -5.33 -3.16
C ALA A 62 -1.41 -5.14 -3.51
N VAL A 63 -1.68 -4.67 -4.74
CA VAL A 63 -3.06 -4.56 -5.24
C VAL A 63 -3.80 -5.89 -5.13
N GLY A 64 -3.12 -7.01 -5.43
CA GLY A 64 -3.70 -8.34 -5.30
C GLY A 64 -4.03 -8.72 -3.84
N ASP A 65 -3.26 -8.24 -2.86
CA ASP A 65 -3.58 -8.44 -1.44
C ASP A 65 -4.85 -7.67 -1.07
N CYS A 66 -4.92 -6.39 -1.44
CA CYS A 66 -6.09 -5.55 -1.20
C CYS A 66 -7.38 -6.17 -1.77
N ILE A 67 -7.31 -6.68 -3.01
CA ILE A 67 -8.46 -7.34 -3.65
C ILE A 67 -8.86 -8.59 -2.86
N ARG A 68 -7.92 -9.51 -2.63
CA ARG A 68 -8.21 -10.76 -1.89
C ARG A 68 -8.76 -10.49 -0.48
N ASN A 69 -8.23 -9.48 0.21
CA ASN A 69 -8.67 -9.16 1.56
C ASN A 69 -10.06 -8.50 1.57
N ALA A 70 -10.38 -7.69 0.55
CA ALA A 70 -11.72 -7.15 0.37
C ALA A 70 -12.75 -8.25 0.03
N GLU A 71 -12.40 -9.20 -0.83
CA GLU A 71 -13.25 -10.36 -1.15
C GLU A 71 -13.54 -11.19 0.10
N LYS A 72 -12.50 -11.55 0.87
CA LYS A 72 -12.66 -12.27 2.15
C LYS A 72 -13.56 -11.53 3.14
N LEU A 73 -13.43 -10.20 3.23
CA LEU A 73 -14.30 -9.41 4.08
C LEU A 73 -15.74 -9.50 3.59
N ALA A 74 -15.98 -9.28 2.29
CA ALA A 74 -17.32 -9.36 1.72
C ALA A 74 -17.98 -10.72 1.97
N ASP A 75 -17.25 -11.82 1.78
CA ASP A 75 -17.73 -13.17 2.07
C ASP A 75 -18.07 -13.36 3.55
N SER A 76 -17.31 -12.75 4.47
CA SER A 76 -17.58 -12.83 5.90
C SER A 76 -18.80 -12.03 6.38
N LEU A 77 -19.29 -11.11 5.54
CA LEU A 77 -20.45 -10.25 5.81
C LEU A 77 -21.74 -10.79 5.18
N GLY A 78 -21.64 -11.83 4.35
CA GLY A 78 -22.74 -12.53 3.69
C GLY A 78 -22.95 -13.94 4.21
#